data_AF-A0AAV3ZJM3-F1
#
_entry.id   AF-A0AAV3ZJM3-F1
#
_cell.length_a   1.000
_cell.length_b   1.000
_cell.length_c   1.000
_cell.angle_alpha   90.00
_cell.angle_beta   90.00
_cell.angle_gamma   90.00
#
_symmetry.space_group_name_H-M   'P 1'
#
loop_
_entity.id
_entity.type
_entity.pdbx_description
1 polymer ?
#
loop_
_entity_poly.entity_id
_entity_poly.type
_entity_poly.pdbx_seq_one_letter_code
_entity_poly.pdbx_strand_id
1 'polypeptide(L)'
;MVPLQTPLRYIIQRALLAYYGTVLHLAALIIVWICTIFLAIGLQRKAINKTENFQQANIKQKKQKERRIIKTVFVLATTYLACSTPIAVTMLVTHFVPEFETTRALARISRVSQMLSGLMNQINSNANLFIFIYMGSKFRETFLRLFGNRSP
;
A
#
# COMPACT_ATOMS: atom_id res chain seq x y z
N MET A 1 12.36 4.91 -47.01
CA MET A 1 11.12 4.20 -46.66
C MET A 1 11.29 3.59 -45.27
N VAL A 2 10.82 4.28 -44.24
CA VAL A 2 10.79 3.78 -42.85
C VAL A 2 9.50 2.96 -42.72
N PRO A 3 9.53 1.69 -42.27
CA PRO A 3 8.35 0.84 -42.32
C PRO A 3 7.31 1.31 -41.29
N LEU A 4 6.05 1.38 -41.74
CA LEU A 4 4.83 1.72 -41.00
C LEU A 4 4.48 0.73 -39.85
N GLN A 5 5.40 -0.15 -39.46
CA GLN A 5 5.23 -1.27 -38.50
C GLN A 5 5.59 -0.91 -37.05
N THR A 6 6.23 0.24 -36.82
CA THR A 6 6.59 0.72 -35.48
C THR A 6 5.41 1.21 -34.61
N PRO A 7 4.34 1.87 -35.12
CA PRO A 7 3.28 2.39 -34.25
C PRO A 7 2.40 1.27 -33.68
N LEU A 8 2.09 0.24 -34.46
CA LEU A 8 1.20 -0.85 -34.02
C LEU A 8 1.85 -1.69 -32.91
N ARG A 9 3.14 -2.04 -33.06
CA ARG A 9 3.90 -2.75 -32.02
C ARG A 9 3.96 -1.96 -30.71
N TYR A 10 4.18 -0.65 -30.79
CA TYR A 10 4.20 0.23 -29.62
C TYR A 10 2.84 0.29 -28.92
N ILE A 11 1.74 0.41 -29.66
CA ILE A 11 0.38 0.41 -29.11
C ILE A 11 0.06 -0.92 -28.42
N ILE A 12 0.34 -2.05 -29.08
CA ILE A 12 0.12 -3.39 -28.52
C ILE A 12 0.95 -3.58 -27.25
N GLN A 13 2.22 -3.18 -27.26
CA GLN A 13 3.09 -3.32 -26.10
C GLN A 13 2.61 -2.47 -24.91
N ARG A 14 2.15 -1.23 -25.14
CA ARG A 14 1.57 -0.38 -24.08
C ARG A 14 0.27 -0.96 -23.53
N ALA A 15 -0.61 -1.47 -24.40
CA ALA A 15 -1.85 -2.11 -23.99
C ALA A 15 -1.58 -3.35 -23.14
N LEU A 16 -0.63 -4.20 -23.55
CA LEU A 16 -0.21 -5.37 -22.77
C LEU A 16 0.39 -4.97 -21.43
N LEU A 17 1.29 -3.99 -21.39
CA LEU A 17 1.87 -3.48 -20.14
C LEU A 17 0.81 -2.94 -19.18
N ALA A 18 -0.17 -2.19 -19.69
CA ALA A 18 -1.27 -1.68 -18.89
C ALA A 18 -2.17 -2.82 -18.37
N TYR A 19 -2.45 -3.82 -19.20
CA TYR A 19 -3.24 -4.98 -18.83
C TYR A 19 -2.56 -5.81 -17.72
N TYR A 20 -1.30 -6.21 -17.93
CA TYR A 20 -0.53 -6.95 -16.92
C TYR A 20 -0.37 -6.14 -15.63
N GLY A 21 -0.11 -4.84 -15.74
CA GLY A 21 0.00 -3.94 -14.58
C GLY A 21 -1.30 -3.89 -13.76
N THR A 22 -2.45 -3.80 -14.43
CA THR A 22 -3.76 -3.77 -13.78
C THR A 22 -4.07 -5.09 -13.07
N VAL A 23 -3.84 -6.23 -13.74
CA VAL A 23 -4.07 -7.56 -13.16
C VAL A 23 -3.17 -7.79 -11.95
N LEU A 24 -1.88 -7.46 -12.04
CA LEU A 24 -0.94 -7.59 -10.94
C LEU A 24 -1.33 -6.70 -9.75
N HIS A 25 -1.77 -5.46 -10.02
CA HIS A 25 -2.23 -4.55 -8.97
C HIS A 25 -3.44 -5.10 -8.22
N LEU A 26 -4.44 -5.60 -8.95
CA LEU A 26 -5.64 -6.19 -8.35
C LEU A 26 -5.32 -7.46 -7.55
N ALA A 27 -4.46 -8.34 -8.08
CA ALA A 27 -4.02 -9.54 -7.39
C ALA A 27 -3.29 -9.19 -6.07
N ALA A 28 -2.36 -8.24 -6.11
CA ALA A 28 -1.67 -7.76 -4.92
C ALA A 28 -2.65 -7.19 -3.87
N LEU A 29 -3.63 -6.39 -4.32
CA LEU A 29 -4.63 -5.79 -3.44
C LEU A 29 -5.50 -6.86 -2.76
N ILE A 30 -5.94 -7.89 -3.49
CA ILE A 30 -6.71 -9.02 -2.94
C ILE A 30 -5.89 -9.77 -1.89
N ILE A 31 -4.62 -10.08 -2.20
CA ILE A 31 -3.72 -10.77 -1.26
C ILE A 31 -3.56 -9.95 0.02
N VAL A 32 -3.29 -8.64 -0.10
CA VAL A 32 -3.11 -7.78 1.08
C VAL A 32 -4.41 -7.68 1.89
N TRP A 33 -5.58 -7.61 1.26
CA TRP A 33 -6.87 -7.67 1.95
C TRP A 33 -7.00 -8.93 2.79
N ILE A 34 -6.78 -10.10 2.19
CA ILE A 34 -6.87 -11.40 2.85
C ILE A 34 -5.90 -11.45 4.04
N CYS A 35 -4.63 -11.11 3.81
CA CYS A 35 -3.60 -11.09 4.85
C CYS A 35 -3.95 -10.12 5.99
N THR A 36 -4.49 -8.95 5.67
CA THR A 36 -4.86 -7.93 6.67
C THR A 36 -6.03 -8.41 7.54
N ILE A 37 -7.02 -9.08 6.95
CA ILE A 37 -8.14 -9.68 7.69
C ILE A 37 -7.62 -10.74 8.67
N PHE A 38 -6.77 -11.66 8.21
CA PHE A 38 -6.16 -12.67 9.09
C PHE A 38 -5.35 -12.03 10.22
N LEU A 39 -4.59 -10.96 9.92
CA LEU A 39 -3.81 -10.22 10.90
C LEU A 39 -4.71 -9.52 11.93
N ALA A 40 -5.82 -8.92 11.49
CA ALA A 40 -6.80 -8.27 12.35
C ALA A 40 -7.46 -9.26 13.31
N ILE A 41 -7.88 -10.43 12.80
CA ILE A 41 -8.45 -11.51 13.63
C ILE A 41 -7.42 -11.98 14.66
N GLY A 42 -6.16 -12.18 14.25
CA GLY A 42 -5.07 -12.57 15.15
C GLY A 42 -4.80 -11.54 16.25
N LEU A 43 -4.89 -10.24 15.93
CA LEU A 43 -4.74 -9.14 16.87
C LEU A 43 -5.89 -9.09 17.88
N GLN A 44 -7.13 -9.31 17.45
CA GLN A 44 -8.31 -9.35 18.31
C GLN A 44 -8.26 -10.53 19.29
N ARG A 45 -7.93 -11.73 18.82
CA ARG A 45 -7.77 -12.92 19.69
C ARG A 45 -6.73 -12.70 20.79
N LYS A 46 -5.58 -12.10 20.45
CA LYS A 46 -4.53 -11.75 21.43
C LYS A 46 -4.94 -10.61 22.38
N ALA A 47 -5.88 -9.75 21.99
CA ALA A 47 -6.40 -8.66 22.82
C ALA A 47 -7.46 -9.15 23.83
N ILE A 48 -8.23 -10.18 23.48
CA ILE A 48 -9.23 -10.80 24.36
C ILE A 48 -8.56 -11.68 25.42
N ASN A 49 -7.50 -12.43 25.05
CA ASN A 49 -6.77 -13.31 25.98
C ASN A 49 -5.80 -12.57 26.92
N LYS A 50 -6.07 -11.31 27.24
CA LYS A 50 -5.23 -10.44 28.07
C LYS A 50 -5.44 -10.71 29.57
N THR A 51 -5.79 -11.94 29.93
CA THR A 51 -5.86 -12.39 31.32
C THR A 51 -4.45 -12.82 31.75
N GLU A 52 -3.79 -11.89 32.42
CA GLU A 52 -2.88 -12.09 33.55
C GLU A 52 -1.99 -13.34 33.52
N ASN A 53 -0.73 -13.15 33.09
CA ASN A 53 0.37 -13.97 33.59
C ASN A 53 1.52 -13.02 33.92
N PHE A 54 1.68 -12.77 35.22
CA PHE A 54 2.61 -11.78 35.76
C PHE A 54 4.06 -12.24 35.79
N GLN A 55 4.34 -13.51 35.47
CA GLN A 55 5.67 -14.08 35.65
C GLN A 55 6.57 -13.88 34.42
N GLN A 56 7.79 -13.42 34.68
CA GLN A 56 8.92 -13.12 33.79
C GLN A 56 8.85 -11.82 32.96
N ALA A 57 9.54 -10.78 33.49
CA ALA A 57 9.78 -9.50 32.81
C ALA A 57 10.41 -9.64 31.41
N ASN A 58 11.30 -10.62 31.24
CA ASN A 58 11.97 -10.88 29.95
C ASN A 58 10.97 -11.38 28.88
N ILE A 59 9.99 -12.20 29.27
CA ILE A 59 8.91 -12.67 28.38
C ILE A 59 7.97 -11.52 28.04
N LYS A 60 7.64 -10.65 29.01
CA LYS A 60 6.80 -9.45 28.79
C LYS A 60 7.44 -8.51 27.76
N GLN A 61 8.74 -8.23 27.87
CA GLN A 61 9.45 -7.35 26.93
C GLN A 61 9.47 -7.92 25.50
N LYS A 62 9.74 -9.23 25.35
CA LYS A 62 9.70 -9.91 24.04
C LYS A 62 8.31 -9.86 23.41
N LYS A 63 7.25 -10.13 24.19
CA LYS A 63 5.85 -10.05 23.73
C LYS A 63 5.45 -8.62 23.31
N GLN A 64 5.87 -7.60 24.06
CA GLN A 64 5.60 -6.20 23.71
C GLN A 64 6.30 -5.80 22.41
N LYS A 65 7.55 -6.24 22.21
CA LYS A 65 8.30 -6.01 20.96
C LYS A 65 7.63 -6.67 19.76
N GLU A 66 7.25 -7.94 19.88
CA GLU A 66 6.52 -8.68 18.83
C GLU A 66 5.21 -7.96 18.48
N ARG A 67 4.43 -7.56 19.49
CA ARG A 67 3.18 -6.83 19.28
C ARG A 67 3.38 -5.50 18.57
N ARG A 68 4.47 -4.77 18.88
CA ARG A 68 4.81 -3.52 18.19
C ARG A 68 5.14 -3.77 16.72
N ILE A 69 5.91 -4.82 16.41
CA ILE A 69 6.22 -5.21 15.02
C ILE A 69 4.93 -5.53 14.26
N ILE A 70 4.06 -6.37 14.84
CA ILE A 70 2.77 -6.73 14.24
C ILE A 70 1.91 -5.49 13.98
N LYS A 71 1.83 -4.56 14.95
CA LYS A 71 1.10 -3.30 14.78
C LYS A 71 1.67 -2.44 13.65
N THR A 72 3.00 -2.34 13.54
CA THR A 72 3.63 -1.61 12.43
C THR A 72 3.26 -2.21 11.08
N VAL A 73 3.35 -3.55 10.94
CA VAL A 73 2.95 -4.25 9.71
C VAL A 73 1.48 -4.03 9.37
N PHE A 74 0.61 -4.06 10.39
CA PHE A 74 -0.80 -3.77 10.21
C PHE A 74 -1.06 -2.34 9.72
N VAL A 75 -0.34 -1.35 10.25
CA VAL A 75 -0.43 0.05 9.79
C VAL A 75 0.07 0.21 8.35
N LEU A 76 1.15 -0.48 7.97
CA LEU A 76 1.63 -0.50 6.58
C LEU A 76 0.56 -1.09 5.65
N ALA A 77 0.00 -2.23 6.00
CA ALA A 77 -1.01 -2.91 5.19
C ALA A 77 -2.28 -2.07 5.03
N THR A 78 -2.80 -1.49 6.12
CA THR A 78 -3.98 -0.63 6.08
C THR A 78 -3.74 0.66 5.29
N THR A 79 -2.53 1.25 5.38
CA THR A 79 -2.16 2.42 4.57
C THR A 79 -2.11 2.08 3.09
N TYR A 80 -1.50 0.95 2.72
CA TYR A 80 -1.50 0.46 1.35
C TYR A 80 -2.91 0.25 0.82
N LEU A 81 -3.79 -0.38 1.61
CA LEU A 81 -5.19 -0.60 1.23
C LEU A 81 -5.94 0.72 1.03
N ALA A 82 -5.82 1.67 1.96
CA ALA A 82 -6.48 2.96 1.88
C ALA A 82 -6.06 3.75 0.62
N CYS A 83 -4.76 3.70 0.26
CA CYS A 83 -4.25 4.41 -0.90
C CYS A 83 -4.50 3.66 -2.22
N SER A 84 -4.48 2.33 -2.22
CA SER A 84 -4.59 1.51 -3.44
C SER A 84 -6.04 1.22 -3.84
N THR A 85 -6.97 1.22 -2.90
CA THR A 85 -8.41 1.02 -3.18
C THR A 85 -8.98 2.05 -4.18
N PRO A 86 -8.81 3.37 -4.00
CA PRO A 86 -9.33 4.35 -4.97
C PRO A 86 -8.65 4.20 -6.35
N ILE A 87 -7.40 3.71 -6.40
CA ILE A 87 -6.70 3.42 -7.67
C ILE A 87 -7.38 2.24 -8.38
N ALA A 88 -7.59 1.13 -7.66
CA ALA A 88 -8.27 -0.05 -8.19
C ALA A 88 -9.71 0.27 -8.65
N VAL A 89 -10.45 1.08 -7.89
CA VAL A 89 -11.79 1.53 -8.29
C VAL A 89 -11.73 2.32 -9.60
N THR A 90 -10.84 3.30 -9.73
CA THR A 90 -10.67 4.06 -10.99
C THR A 90 -10.33 3.13 -12.17
N MET A 91 -9.45 2.15 -11.96
CA MET A 91 -9.09 1.17 -13.00
C MET A 91 -10.28 0.32 -13.45
N LEU A 92 -11.06 -0.22 -12.49
CA LEU A 92 -12.23 -1.03 -12.79
C LEU A 92 -13.31 -0.21 -13.49
N VAL A 93 -13.61 1.00 -13.00
CA VAL A 93 -14.62 1.88 -13.61
C VAL A 93 -14.22 2.24 -15.04
N THR A 94 -12.94 2.52 -15.29
CA THR A 94 -12.45 2.79 -16.66
C THR A 94 -12.61 1.57 -17.58
N HIS A 95 -12.53 0.35 -17.06
CA HIS A 95 -12.69 -0.88 -17.84
C HIS A 95 -14.16 -1.21 -18.15
N PHE A 96 -15.05 -1.05 -17.17
CA PHE A 96 -16.47 -1.40 -17.30
C PHE A 96 -17.35 -0.27 -17.85
N VAL A 97 -16.95 0.99 -17.66
CA VAL A 97 -17.71 2.16 -18.09
C VAL A 97 -16.90 2.92 -19.14
N PRO A 98 -17.07 2.62 -20.44
CA PRO A 98 -16.31 3.28 -21.49
C PRO A 98 -16.54 4.81 -21.53
N GLU A 99 -17.69 5.29 -21.03
CA GLU A 99 -17.99 6.72 -20.87
C GLU A 99 -17.12 7.44 -19.84
N PHE A 100 -16.45 6.68 -18.97
CA PHE A 100 -15.46 7.16 -18.00
C PHE A 100 -14.07 7.34 -18.61
N GLU A 101 -13.90 7.11 -19.92
CA GLU A 101 -12.69 7.50 -20.62
C GLU A 101 -12.51 9.03 -20.66
N THR A 102 -11.24 9.45 -20.64
CA THR A 102 -10.80 10.86 -20.58
C THR A 102 -11.34 11.75 -21.71
N THR A 103 -11.90 11.16 -22.76
CA THR A 103 -12.43 11.84 -23.96
C THR A 103 -13.96 11.87 -24.03
N ARG A 104 -14.68 11.24 -23.09
CA ARG A 104 -16.14 11.05 -23.16
C ARG A 104 -16.91 11.88 -22.12
N ALA A 105 -18.23 11.68 -22.03
CA ALA A 105 -19.15 12.51 -21.24
C ALA A 105 -18.74 12.68 -19.76
N LEU A 106 -18.08 11.68 -19.17
CA LEU A 106 -17.60 11.71 -17.78
C LEU A 106 -16.13 12.14 -17.64
N ALA A 107 -15.52 12.72 -18.68
CA ALA A 107 -14.10 13.07 -18.74
C ALA A 107 -13.64 13.95 -17.56
N ARG A 108 -14.47 14.88 -17.07
CA ARG A 108 -14.13 15.73 -15.91
C ARG A 108 -13.98 14.91 -14.64
N ILE A 109 -14.93 13.99 -14.40
CA ILE A 109 -14.93 13.12 -13.22
C ILE A 109 -13.77 12.12 -13.32
N SER A 110 -13.56 11.54 -14.50
CA SER A 110 -12.42 10.65 -14.77
C SER A 110 -11.08 11.34 -14.50
N ARG A 111 -10.91 12.59 -14.95
CA ARG A 111 -9.68 13.37 -14.69
C ARG A 111 -9.46 13.62 -13.20
N VAL A 112 -10.50 14.00 -12.46
CA VAL A 112 -10.41 14.19 -10.99
C VAL A 112 -10.07 12.87 -10.30
N SER A 113 -10.69 11.76 -10.71
CA SER A 113 -10.39 10.42 -10.19
C SER A 113 -8.94 10.02 -10.44
N GLN A 114 -8.43 10.26 -11.65
CA GLN A 114 -7.02 10.00 -12.00
C GLN A 114 -6.05 10.86 -11.19
N MET A 115 -6.35 12.15 -10.98
CA MET A 115 -5.54 13.03 -10.13
C MET A 115 -5.52 12.53 -8.68
N LEU A 116 -6.68 12.15 -8.14
CA LEU A 116 -6.78 11.61 -6.79
C LEU A 116 -6.01 10.28 -6.66
N SER A 117 -6.17 9.37 -7.61
CA SER A 117 -5.38 8.13 -7.68
C SER A 117 -3.88 8.40 -7.74
N GLY A 118 -3.45 9.40 -8.50
CA GLY A 118 -2.06 9.85 -8.55
C GLY A 118 -1.56 10.34 -7.19
N LEU A 119 -2.32 11.19 -6.51
CA LEU A 119 -1.99 11.67 -5.17
C LEU A 119 -1.91 10.53 -4.15
N MET A 120 -2.86 9.60 -4.17
CA MET A 120 -2.85 8.43 -3.29
C MET A 120 -1.64 7.54 -3.53
N ASN A 121 -1.23 7.36 -4.78
CA ASN A 121 -0.01 6.62 -5.11
C ASN A 121 1.25 7.30 -4.53
N GLN A 122 1.33 8.63 -4.65
CA GLN A 122 2.44 9.41 -4.07
C GLN A 122 2.46 9.33 -2.54
N ILE A 123 1.30 9.38 -1.90
CA ILE A 123 1.19 9.20 -0.45
C ILE A 123 1.67 7.79 -0.07
N ASN A 124 1.21 6.75 -0.76
CA ASN A 124 1.59 5.36 -0.49
C ASN A 124 3.10 5.13 -0.58
N SER A 125 3.76 5.66 -1.63
CA SER A 125 5.20 5.54 -1.81
C SER A 125 6.00 6.19 -0.67
N ASN A 126 5.50 7.27 -0.08
CA ASN A 126 6.18 8.00 1.00
C ASN A 126 5.79 7.52 2.40
N ALA A 127 4.57 6.99 2.58
CA ALA A 127 4.02 6.63 3.89
C ALA A 127 4.89 5.60 4.63
N ASN A 128 5.49 4.66 3.91
CA ASN A 128 6.36 3.63 4.48
C ASN A 128 7.50 4.25 5.32
N LEU A 129 8.16 5.30 4.82
CA LEU A 129 9.24 5.99 5.53
C LEU A 129 8.74 6.57 6.85
N PHE A 130 7.64 7.33 6.80
CA PHE A 130 7.05 7.93 8.00
C PHE A 130 6.60 6.87 9.01
N ILE A 131 5.94 5.80 8.55
CA ILE A 131 5.49 4.70 9.42
C ILE A 131 6.69 4.06 10.13
N PHE A 132 7.80 3.82 9.43
CA PHE A 132 9.00 3.27 10.06
C PHE A 132 9.67 4.23 11.04
N ILE A 133 9.71 5.54 10.76
CA ILE A 133 10.25 6.55 11.69
C ILE A 133 9.41 6.60 12.98
N TYR A 134 8.08 6.63 12.88
CA TYR A 134 7.22 6.78 14.06
C TYR A 134 7.01 5.47 14.82
N MET A 135 6.81 4.35 14.12
CA MET A 135 6.44 3.08 14.75
C MET A 135 7.58 2.05 14.81
N GLY A 136 8.51 2.08 13.87
CA GLY A 136 9.62 1.13 13.77
C GLY A 136 10.75 1.43 14.75
N SER A 137 10.73 0.79 15.93
CA SER A 137 11.76 1.00 16.97
C SER A 137 13.21 0.87 16.46
N LYS A 138 13.55 -0.22 15.76
CA LYS A 138 14.89 -0.41 15.19
C LYS A 138 15.23 0.62 14.10
N PHE A 139 14.28 0.87 13.19
CA PHE A 139 14.50 1.81 12.10
C PHE A 139 14.74 3.23 12.65
N ARG A 140 13.90 3.66 13.59
CA ARG A 140 14.02 4.95 14.26
C ARG A 140 15.36 5.09 14.99
N GLU A 141 15.79 4.05 15.72
CA GLU A 141 17.08 4.08 16.42
C GLU A 141 18.26 4.27 15.44
N THR A 142 18.27 3.50 14.35
CA THR A 142 19.30 3.66 13.30
C THR A 142 19.21 5.03 12.61
N PHE A 143 18.01 5.51 12.31
CA PHE A 143 17.78 6.81 11.68
C PHE A 143 18.30 7.96 12.58
N LEU A 144 18.00 7.92 13.88
CA LEU A 144 18.50 8.91 14.84
C LEU A 144 20.01 8.81 15.06
N ARG A 145 20.60 7.61 15.03
CA ARG A 145 22.06 7.48 15.06
C ARG A 145 22.73 8.09 13.84
N LEU A 146 22.13 7.93 12.66
CA LEU A 146 22.71 8.39 11.40
C LEU A 146 22.53 9.90 11.17
N PHE A 147 21.38 10.44 11.56
CA PHE A 147 20.99 11.83 11.28
C PHE A 147 20.83 12.72 12.52
N GLY A 148 20.65 12.14 13.71
CA GLY A 148 20.42 12.86 14.97
C GLY A 148 21.67 13.12 15.81
N ASN A 149 22.75 12.35 15.64
CA ASN A 149 24.01 12.49 16.37
C ASN A 149 25.20 12.86 15.47
N ARG A 150 25.05 13.92 14.65
CA ARG A 150 26.20 14.75 14.24
C ARG A 150 26.21 16.06 15.02
N SER A 151 26.60 15.99 16.28
CA SER A 151 27.24 17.12 16.95
C SER A 151 28.74 16.80 17.01
N PRO A 152 29.63 17.62 16.39
CA PRO A 152 31.05 17.57 16.72
C PRO A 152 31.27 17.86 18.21
#